data_AF-A0A6B3G0J2-F1
#
_entry.id   AF-A0A6B3G0J2-F1
#
_cell.length_a   1.000
_cell.length_b   1.000
_cell.length_c   1.000
_cell.angle_alpha   90.00
_cell.angle_beta   90.00
_cell.angle_gamma   90.00
#
_symmetry.space_group_name_H-M   'P 1'
#
loop_
_entity.id
_entity.type
_entity.pdbx_description
1 polymer ?
#
loop_
_entity_poly.entity_id
_entity_poly.type
_entity_poly.pdbx_seq_one_letter_code
_entity_poly.pdbx_strand_id
1 'polypeptide(L)'
;VDANLRPEGRNGPLVRTLSSHLAYYQRWAKTWEFQALLKARAVAGDPELGAEYVEAVSPLVWGAADRENFVPDVQKMRRRVVDNIPADRIERELKLGPGGLRDVEFAVQLLQLVHGRSDASLHSGSTLEALRALAEGGYVGRADAAQLDEAYRFLRSMEHRIQLYRLRRTHLVPEDEADLRRLGRSLGMRTDPVAELNKAWKRHASVVRRLHEKIFYRPLLDAVAQLAPGESRLSAKAAAIRLEALGYADPAAALRHLEALSSGVTRKAAIQRTLLPVLLGWFADSADPDAGLLGFRKVSDALGKTPWYLRLLRDEGAAAENLARVLSAGRLAPDLLMRAPEAVAILGDPEGLTPRTREHLEQEVLAAVGRAGDAESAVAVVRGVRRRELFRTTAADLIGSYGTEDSPAEQDHGALVDRVGSAVTDLNAATIAGALRAAVREQWGDTLPT
;
A
#
# COMPACT_ATOMS: atom_id res chain seq x y z
N VAL A 1 28.10 4.79 -23.83
CA VAL A 1 27.29 3.56 -23.96
C VAL A 1 27.27 2.86 -22.61
N ASP A 2 26.12 2.39 -22.13
CA ASP A 2 25.97 1.64 -20.87
C ASP A 2 25.41 0.25 -21.19
N ALA A 3 26.21 -0.80 -20.97
CA ALA A 3 25.86 -2.18 -21.28
C ALA A 3 25.48 -3.00 -20.03
N ASN A 4 25.17 -2.35 -18.90
CA ASN A 4 24.94 -3.05 -17.62
C ASN A 4 23.59 -3.77 -17.52
N LEU A 5 22.69 -3.59 -18.50
CA LEU A 5 21.40 -4.30 -18.57
C LEU A 5 21.47 -5.64 -19.32
N ARG A 6 22.64 -6.04 -19.82
CA ARG A 6 22.83 -7.36 -20.44
C ARG A 6 22.77 -8.49 -19.39
N PRO A 7 22.52 -9.75 -19.80
CA PRO A 7 22.60 -10.91 -18.91
C PRO A 7 23.87 -10.90 -18.02
N GLU A 8 23.70 -11.12 -16.71
CA GLU A 8 24.76 -11.09 -15.69
C GLU A 8 25.45 -9.71 -15.49
N GLY A 9 24.92 -8.64 -16.11
CA GLY A 9 25.40 -7.27 -15.94
C GLY A 9 26.89 -7.12 -16.28
N ARG A 10 27.66 -6.48 -15.38
CA ARG A 10 29.10 -6.24 -15.58
C ARG A 10 29.94 -7.50 -15.71
N ASN A 11 29.50 -8.59 -15.09
CA ASN A 11 30.23 -9.86 -15.03
C ASN A 11 29.93 -10.76 -16.23
N GLY A 12 28.90 -10.45 -17.02
CA GLY A 12 28.54 -11.20 -18.21
C GLY A 12 29.34 -10.81 -19.45
N PRO A 13 29.43 -11.72 -20.44
CA PRO A 13 30.04 -11.41 -21.73
C PRO A 13 29.30 -10.24 -22.42
N LEU A 14 30.05 -9.44 -23.19
CA LEU A 14 29.50 -8.23 -23.83
C LEU A 14 28.52 -8.56 -24.98
N VAL A 15 28.75 -9.69 -25.65
CA VAL A 15 27.93 -10.19 -26.77
C VAL A 15 27.63 -11.67 -26.52
N ARG A 16 26.41 -12.11 -26.88
CA ARG A 16 25.95 -13.49 -26.78
C ARG A 16 25.11 -13.83 -28.01
N THR A 17 24.98 -15.12 -28.31
CA THR A 17 24.00 -15.59 -29.29
C THR A 17 22.57 -15.36 -28.78
N LEU A 18 21.60 -15.33 -29.70
CA LEU A 18 20.18 -15.25 -29.35
C LEU A 18 19.77 -16.40 -28.42
N SER A 19 20.16 -17.64 -28.76
CA SER A 19 19.88 -18.83 -27.94
C SER A 19 20.40 -18.70 -26.51
N SER A 20 21.59 -18.11 -26.32
CA SER A 20 22.17 -17.87 -25.00
C SER A 20 21.41 -16.79 -24.21
N HIS A 21 20.91 -15.74 -24.87
CA HIS A 21 20.04 -14.74 -24.22
C HIS A 21 18.72 -15.38 -23.75
N LEU A 22 18.07 -16.15 -24.62
CA LEU A 22 16.79 -16.79 -24.29
C LEU A 22 16.92 -17.77 -23.14
N ALA A 23 17.96 -18.61 -23.15
CA ALA A 23 18.25 -19.52 -22.04
C ALA A 23 18.44 -18.76 -20.71
N TYR A 24 19.04 -17.58 -20.75
CA TYR A 24 19.19 -16.75 -19.56
C TYR A 24 17.85 -16.24 -19.03
N TYR A 25 17.03 -15.64 -19.89
CA TYR A 25 15.73 -15.10 -19.47
C TYR A 25 14.77 -16.15 -18.96
N GLN A 26 14.82 -17.36 -19.51
CA GLN A 26 14.00 -18.49 -19.07
C GLN A 26 14.39 -19.01 -17.69
N ARG A 27 15.69 -19.04 -17.34
CA ARG A 27 16.18 -19.75 -16.15
C ARG A 27 16.59 -18.85 -14.99
N TRP A 28 17.19 -17.70 -15.26
CA TRP A 28 17.88 -16.91 -14.23
C TRP A 28 17.43 -15.45 -14.14
N ALA A 29 16.72 -14.93 -15.15
CA ALA A 29 16.32 -13.54 -15.12
C ALA A 29 15.40 -13.22 -13.96
N LYS A 30 15.65 -12.07 -13.35
CA LYS A 30 14.86 -11.49 -12.28
C LYS A 30 13.69 -10.70 -12.86
N THR A 31 12.65 -10.56 -12.06
CA THR A 31 11.39 -9.91 -12.45
C THR A 31 11.57 -8.51 -13.04
N TRP A 32 12.46 -7.70 -12.45
CA TRP A 32 12.75 -6.34 -12.93
C TRP A 32 13.40 -6.29 -14.32
N GLU A 33 14.06 -7.37 -14.77
CA GLU A 33 14.69 -7.41 -16.10
C GLU A 33 13.62 -7.37 -17.20
N PHE A 34 12.45 -7.96 -16.96
CA PHE A 34 11.32 -7.89 -17.89
C PHE A 34 10.73 -6.48 -18.00
N GLN A 35 10.74 -5.69 -16.92
CA GLN A 35 10.39 -4.26 -16.99
C GLN A 35 11.37 -3.46 -17.86
N ALA A 36 12.65 -3.83 -17.85
CA ALA A 36 13.64 -3.19 -18.73
C ALA A 36 13.41 -3.59 -20.20
N LEU A 37 13.08 -4.86 -20.44
CA LEU A 37 12.82 -5.39 -21.79
C LEU A 37 11.56 -4.82 -22.46
N LEU A 38 10.60 -4.25 -21.71
CA LEU A 38 9.45 -3.52 -22.30
C LEU A 38 9.87 -2.41 -23.28
N LYS A 39 11.07 -1.86 -23.12
CA LYS A 39 11.61 -0.79 -23.98
C LYS A 39 12.62 -1.31 -25.00
N ALA A 40 12.85 -2.62 -25.07
CA ALA A 40 13.79 -3.22 -25.99
C ALA A 40 13.31 -3.06 -27.44
N ARG A 41 14.22 -2.62 -28.31
CA ARG A 41 13.99 -2.55 -29.75
C ARG A 41 15.31 -2.73 -30.48
N ALA A 42 15.27 -3.31 -31.68
CA ALA A 42 16.42 -3.31 -32.58
C ALA A 42 16.76 -1.86 -32.96
N VAL A 43 18.04 -1.49 -32.89
CA VAL A 43 18.52 -0.13 -33.20
C VAL A 43 19.63 -0.10 -34.24
N ALA A 44 20.37 -1.20 -34.39
CA ALA A 44 21.47 -1.35 -35.33
C ALA A 44 21.78 -2.85 -35.52
N GLY A 45 22.47 -3.19 -36.60
CA GLY A 45 22.84 -4.57 -36.95
C GLY A 45 21.95 -5.17 -38.03
N ASP A 46 21.96 -6.49 -38.12
CA ASP A 46 21.11 -7.25 -39.03
C ASP A 46 19.61 -7.10 -38.64
N PRO A 47 18.74 -6.61 -39.54
CA PRO A 47 17.33 -6.38 -39.20
C PRO A 47 16.55 -7.66 -38.86
N GLU A 48 16.88 -8.79 -39.50
CA GLU A 48 16.18 -10.07 -39.29
C GLU A 48 16.48 -10.62 -37.90
N LEU A 49 17.76 -10.66 -37.50
CA LEU A 49 18.17 -11.04 -36.15
C LEU A 49 17.58 -10.10 -35.07
N GLY A 50 17.50 -8.80 -35.38
CA GLY A 50 16.87 -7.83 -34.50
C GLY A 50 15.38 -8.10 -34.27
N ALA A 51 14.64 -8.46 -35.33
CA ALA A 51 13.24 -8.85 -35.24
C ALA A 51 13.09 -10.19 -34.48
N GLU A 52 13.91 -11.18 -34.80
CA GLU A 52 13.91 -12.50 -34.16
C GLU A 52 14.13 -12.37 -32.64
N TYR A 53 15.05 -11.50 -32.21
CA TYR A 53 15.27 -11.23 -30.79
C TYR A 53 14.03 -10.67 -30.11
N VAL A 54 13.40 -9.65 -30.70
CA VAL A 54 12.21 -9.00 -30.12
C VAL A 54 11.03 -9.97 -30.05
N GLU A 55 10.80 -10.74 -31.12
CA GLU A 55 9.77 -11.78 -31.16
C GLU A 55 10.01 -12.87 -30.11
N ALA A 56 11.26 -13.32 -29.96
CA ALA A 56 11.58 -14.40 -29.03
C ALA A 56 11.50 -13.98 -27.54
N VAL A 57 11.85 -12.73 -27.20
CA VAL A 57 11.73 -12.25 -25.81
C VAL A 57 10.32 -11.78 -25.45
N SER A 58 9.50 -11.39 -26.43
CA SER A 58 8.16 -10.84 -26.20
C SER A 58 7.26 -11.76 -25.33
N PRO A 59 7.12 -13.07 -25.60
CA PRO A 59 6.36 -13.97 -24.73
C PRO A 59 6.89 -14.03 -23.29
N LEU A 60 8.20 -13.92 -23.10
CA LEU A 60 8.82 -13.94 -21.77
C LEU A 60 8.51 -12.65 -20.99
N VAL A 61 8.47 -11.50 -21.68
CA VAL A 61 8.10 -10.21 -21.09
C VAL A 61 6.63 -10.22 -20.67
N TRP A 62 5.73 -10.60 -21.57
CA TRP A 62 4.29 -10.55 -21.31
C TRP A 62 3.79 -11.68 -20.41
N GLY A 63 4.53 -12.78 -20.27
CA GLY A 63 4.30 -13.82 -19.26
C GLY A 63 4.98 -13.55 -17.91
N ALA A 64 5.75 -12.46 -17.75
CA ALA A 64 6.52 -12.22 -16.53
C ALA A 64 5.64 -12.08 -15.28
N ALA A 65 4.40 -11.57 -15.44
CA ALA A 65 3.45 -11.40 -14.34
C ALA A 65 2.91 -12.72 -13.76
N ASP A 66 3.07 -13.85 -14.45
CA ASP A 66 2.65 -15.18 -13.96
C ASP A 66 3.61 -15.77 -12.93
N ARG A 67 4.75 -15.10 -12.70
CA ARG A 67 5.73 -15.53 -11.71
C ARG A 67 5.21 -15.24 -10.30
N GLU A 68 5.46 -16.17 -9.39
CA GLU A 68 5.19 -15.96 -7.97
C GLU A 68 5.86 -14.68 -7.47
N ASN A 69 5.16 -13.94 -6.61
CA ASN A 69 5.65 -12.70 -6.01
C ASN A 69 6.07 -11.59 -7.00
N PHE A 70 5.57 -11.60 -8.23
CA PHE A 70 5.91 -10.62 -9.26
C PHE A 70 5.79 -9.16 -8.78
N VAL A 71 4.61 -8.75 -8.28
CA VAL A 71 4.38 -7.36 -7.83
C VAL A 71 5.23 -7.03 -6.58
N PRO A 72 5.24 -7.86 -5.51
CA PRO A 72 6.11 -7.63 -4.36
C PRO A 72 7.59 -7.47 -4.72
N ASP A 73 8.12 -8.30 -5.62
CA ASP A 73 9.53 -8.22 -6.05
C ASP A 73 9.83 -6.91 -6.78
N VAL A 74 8.92 -6.49 -7.64
CA VAL A 74 9.03 -5.25 -8.40
C VAL A 74 9.00 -4.06 -7.45
N GLN A 75 8.06 -4.02 -6.50
CA GLN A 75 7.98 -2.99 -5.46
C GLN A 75 9.21 -2.97 -4.55
N LYS A 76 9.71 -4.15 -4.13
CA LYS A 76 10.94 -4.27 -3.33
C LYS A 76 12.15 -3.73 -4.08
N MET A 77 12.26 -4.00 -5.39
CA MET A 77 13.31 -3.41 -6.22
C MET A 77 13.19 -1.88 -6.27
N ARG A 78 11.97 -1.33 -6.37
CA ARG A 78 11.77 0.13 -6.34
C ARG A 78 12.23 0.74 -5.02
N ARG A 79 11.82 0.16 -3.88
CA ARG A 79 12.27 0.57 -2.54
C ARG A 79 13.80 0.58 -2.46
N ARG A 80 14.43 -0.52 -2.86
CA ARG A 80 15.90 -0.62 -2.91
C ARG A 80 16.55 0.46 -3.77
N VAL A 81 15.94 0.88 -4.87
CA VAL A 81 16.47 1.98 -5.70
C VAL A 81 16.41 3.31 -4.95
N VAL A 82 15.34 3.57 -4.19
CA VAL A 82 15.21 4.77 -3.36
C VAL A 82 16.22 4.74 -2.21
N ASP A 83 16.32 3.62 -1.50
CA ASP A 83 17.19 3.46 -0.32
C ASP A 83 18.69 3.65 -0.64
N ASN A 84 19.07 3.44 -1.90
CA ASN A 84 20.44 3.66 -2.38
C ASN A 84 20.74 5.13 -2.74
N ILE A 85 19.75 6.03 -2.68
CA ILE A 85 19.96 7.46 -2.90
C ILE A 85 20.52 8.07 -1.61
N PRO A 86 21.65 8.79 -1.65
CA PRO A 86 22.16 9.49 -0.47
C PRO A 86 21.11 10.44 0.12
N ALA A 87 20.98 10.44 1.46
CA ALA A 87 19.93 11.19 2.17
C ALA A 87 19.99 12.71 1.91
N ASP A 88 21.19 13.27 1.69
CA ASP A 88 21.43 14.66 1.33
C ASP A 88 20.95 15.02 -0.10
N ARG A 89 20.61 14.02 -0.91
CA ARG A 89 20.26 14.18 -2.33
C ARG A 89 18.83 13.77 -2.66
N ILE A 90 18.15 13.03 -1.79
CA ILE A 90 16.85 12.43 -2.07
C ILE A 90 15.81 13.45 -2.52
N GLU A 91 15.72 14.58 -1.83
CA GLU A 91 14.79 15.68 -2.14
C GLU A 91 15.10 16.37 -3.47
N ARG A 92 16.32 16.20 -4.01
CA ARG A 92 16.79 16.82 -5.24
C ARG A 92 16.84 15.88 -6.43
N GLU A 93 16.61 14.60 -6.22
CA GLU A 93 16.77 13.57 -7.24
C GLU A 93 15.51 13.45 -8.12
N LEU A 94 15.53 14.15 -9.26
CA LEU A 94 14.37 14.30 -10.15
C LEU A 94 13.92 12.98 -10.78
N LYS A 95 14.85 12.04 -10.96
CA LYS A 95 14.58 10.81 -11.69
C LYS A 95 14.26 9.65 -10.76
N LEU A 96 15.12 9.40 -9.78
CA LEU A 96 15.02 8.23 -8.90
C LEU A 96 14.32 8.52 -7.56
N GLY A 97 14.22 9.78 -7.16
CA GLY A 97 13.59 10.18 -5.90
C GLY A 97 12.07 9.92 -5.91
N PRO A 98 11.43 9.96 -4.73
CA PRO A 98 9.98 9.84 -4.61
C PRO A 98 9.24 10.94 -5.40
N GLY A 99 8.22 10.55 -6.17
CA GLY A 99 7.50 11.45 -7.08
C GLY A 99 8.26 11.79 -8.36
N GLY A 100 9.38 11.11 -8.62
CA GLY A 100 10.24 11.35 -9.78
C GLY A 100 9.79 10.67 -11.06
N LEU A 101 10.57 10.86 -12.13
CA LEU A 101 10.29 10.24 -13.44
C LEU A 101 10.14 8.72 -13.38
N ARG A 102 10.96 8.06 -12.54
CA ARG A 102 10.96 6.60 -12.43
C ARG A 102 9.68 6.07 -11.79
N ASP A 103 9.01 6.83 -10.91
CA ASP A 103 7.73 6.41 -10.33
C ASP A 103 6.61 6.35 -11.36
N VAL A 104 6.61 7.29 -12.31
CA VAL A 104 5.67 7.27 -13.44
C VAL A 104 5.96 6.08 -14.35
N GLU A 105 7.22 5.92 -14.78
CA GLU A 105 7.63 4.81 -15.65
C GLU A 105 7.28 3.46 -15.00
N PHE A 106 7.58 3.32 -13.72
CA PHE A 106 7.35 2.10 -12.98
C PHE A 106 5.86 1.77 -12.84
N ALA A 107 5.02 2.74 -12.48
CA ALA A 107 3.58 2.53 -12.37
C ALA A 107 2.97 2.08 -13.70
N VAL A 108 3.34 2.74 -14.80
CA VAL A 108 2.87 2.40 -16.14
C VAL A 108 3.35 1.01 -16.55
N GLN A 109 4.65 0.73 -16.42
CA GLN A 109 5.25 -0.55 -16.81
C GLN A 109 4.70 -1.73 -16.01
N LEU A 110 4.46 -1.54 -14.71
CA LEU A 110 3.89 -2.59 -13.89
C LEU A 110 2.47 -2.94 -14.34
N LEU A 111 1.63 -1.94 -14.64
CA LEU A 111 0.30 -2.18 -15.20
C LEU A 111 0.34 -2.82 -16.59
N GLN A 112 1.29 -2.42 -17.44
CA GLN A 112 1.50 -3.08 -18.73
C GLN A 112 1.81 -4.56 -18.55
N LEU A 113 2.68 -4.95 -17.61
CA LEU A 113 3.03 -6.36 -17.41
C LEU A 113 1.88 -7.16 -16.83
N VAL A 114 1.11 -6.59 -15.90
CA VAL A 114 -0.06 -7.26 -15.30
C VAL A 114 -1.17 -7.50 -16.33
N HIS A 115 -1.44 -6.52 -17.20
CA HIS A 115 -2.61 -6.57 -18.10
C HIS A 115 -2.26 -6.92 -19.55
N GLY A 116 -1.01 -6.69 -19.97
CA GLY A 116 -0.54 -6.86 -21.35
C GLY A 116 -0.61 -8.31 -21.84
N ARG A 117 -0.64 -9.29 -20.94
CA ARG A 117 -0.89 -10.70 -21.30
C ARG A 117 -2.25 -10.92 -21.98
N SER A 118 -3.25 -10.13 -21.59
CA SER A 118 -4.63 -10.22 -22.09
C SER A 118 -5.02 -9.08 -23.03
N ASP A 119 -4.18 -8.05 -23.12
CA ASP A 119 -4.47 -6.83 -23.87
C ASP A 119 -3.22 -6.32 -24.61
N ALA A 120 -3.10 -6.69 -25.88
CA ALA A 120 -1.98 -6.32 -26.73
C ALA A 120 -1.90 -4.81 -27.02
N SER A 121 -2.97 -4.03 -26.79
CA SER A 121 -2.93 -2.57 -26.94
C SER A 121 -1.97 -1.90 -25.94
N LEU A 122 -1.63 -2.61 -24.86
CA LEU A 122 -0.70 -2.14 -23.84
C LEU A 122 0.77 -2.39 -24.18
N HIS A 123 1.09 -2.92 -25.37
CA HIS A 123 2.45 -3.36 -25.70
C HIS A 123 3.41 -2.23 -26.15
N SER A 124 3.01 -0.96 -26.08
CA SER A 124 3.89 0.16 -26.44
C SER A 124 5.08 0.31 -25.48
N GLY A 125 6.29 0.49 -26.03
CA GLY A 125 7.48 0.82 -25.25
C GLY A 125 7.55 2.29 -24.78
N SER A 126 6.63 3.14 -25.25
CA SER A 126 6.54 4.55 -24.87
C SER A 126 5.67 4.73 -23.63
N THR A 127 6.23 5.31 -22.56
CA THR A 127 5.51 5.53 -21.28
C THR A 127 4.19 6.29 -21.48
N LEU A 128 4.16 7.32 -22.33
CA LEU A 128 2.95 8.15 -22.50
C LEU A 128 1.91 7.49 -23.40
N GLU A 129 2.32 6.70 -24.39
CA GLU A 129 1.38 5.92 -25.21
C GLU A 129 0.77 4.78 -24.40
N ALA A 130 1.59 4.08 -23.63
CA ALA A 130 1.12 3.06 -22.70
C ALA A 130 0.15 3.65 -21.65
N LEU A 131 0.47 4.81 -21.07
CA LEU A 131 -0.44 5.50 -20.13
C LEU A 131 -1.78 5.86 -20.78
N ARG A 132 -1.76 6.30 -22.05
CA ARG A 132 -2.98 6.58 -22.80
C ARG A 132 -3.80 5.31 -23.04
N ALA A 133 -3.17 4.22 -23.51
CA ALA A 133 -3.83 2.93 -23.71
C ALA A 133 -4.43 2.38 -22.41
N LEU A 134 -3.69 2.51 -21.30
CA LEU A 134 -4.18 2.15 -19.96
C LEU A 134 -5.43 2.96 -19.57
N ALA A 135 -5.48 4.25 -19.91
CA ALA A 135 -6.65 5.10 -19.65
C ALA A 135 -7.84 4.77 -20.55
N GLU A 136 -7.59 4.46 -21.82
CA GLU A 136 -8.62 4.06 -22.79
C GLU A 136 -9.25 2.72 -22.42
N GLY A 137 -8.44 1.75 -21.96
CA GLY A 137 -8.89 0.45 -21.47
C GLY A 137 -9.47 0.46 -20.04
N GLY A 138 -9.56 1.61 -19.38
CA GLY A 138 -10.13 1.72 -18.02
C GLY A 138 -9.23 1.20 -16.91
N TYR A 139 -7.97 0.86 -17.20
CA TYR A 139 -6.98 0.42 -16.22
C TYR A 139 -6.46 1.56 -15.34
N VAL A 140 -6.62 2.81 -15.78
CA VAL A 140 -6.31 4.04 -15.05
C VAL A 140 -7.43 5.06 -15.30
N GLY A 141 -7.92 5.72 -14.25
CA GLY A 141 -8.94 6.77 -14.40
C GLY A 141 -8.43 7.91 -15.29
N ARG A 142 -9.26 8.40 -16.22
CA ARG A 142 -8.85 9.41 -17.23
C ARG A 142 -8.24 10.67 -16.60
N ALA A 143 -8.81 11.15 -15.50
CA ALA A 143 -8.31 12.32 -14.77
C ALA A 143 -6.95 12.05 -14.09
N ASP A 144 -6.74 10.83 -13.59
CA ASP A 144 -5.46 10.43 -12.97
C ASP A 144 -4.38 10.26 -14.07
N ALA A 145 -4.73 9.67 -15.22
CA ALA A 145 -3.84 9.57 -16.38
C ALA A 145 -3.42 10.94 -16.95
N ALA A 146 -4.36 11.89 -17.08
CA ALA A 146 -4.06 13.25 -17.54
C ALA A 146 -3.08 13.98 -16.59
N GLN A 147 -3.28 13.85 -15.27
CA GLN A 147 -2.39 14.42 -14.27
C GLN A 147 -0.98 13.80 -14.31
N LEU A 148 -0.88 12.47 -14.53
CA LEU A 148 0.41 11.80 -14.71
C LEU A 148 1.11 12.22 -16.01
N ASP A 149 0.39 12.36 -17.12
CA ASP A 149 0.95 12.84 -18.40
C ASP A 149 1.56 14.24 -18.23
N GLU A 150 0.80 15.18 -17.64
CA GLU A 150 1.26 16.54 -17.37
C GLU A 150 2.52 16.53 -16.48
N ALA A 151 2.49 15.79 -15.38
CA ALA A 151 3.63 15.68 -14.47
C ALA A 151 4.86 15.07 -15.14
N TYR A 152 4.70 13.98 -15.90
CA TYR A 152 5.82 13.34 -16.60
C TYR A 152 6.45 14.25 -17.64
N ARG A 153 5.64 14.98 -18.43
CA ARG A 153 6.15 15.95 -19.40
C ARG A 153 6.90 17.10 -18.72
N PHE A 154 6.39 17.62 -17.60
CA PHE A 154 7.06 18.66 -16.83
C PHE A 154 8.42 18.17 -16.30
N LEU A 155 8.44 17.04 -15.59
CA LEU A 155 9.65 16.46 -15.01
C LEU A 155 10.68 16.11 -16.09
N ARG A 156 10.24 15.56 -17.23
CA ARG A 156 11.14 15.21 -18.34
C ARG A 156 11.72 16.46 -19.00
N SER A 157 10.90 17.50 -19.17
CA SER A 157 11.36 18.79 -19.68
C SER A 157 12.39 19.41 -18.74
N MET A 158 12.13 19.41 -17.43
CA MET A 158 13.07 19.89 -16.42
C MET A 158 14.39 19.12 -16.45
N GLU A 159 14.35 17.79 -16.52
CA GLU A 159 15.56 16.94 -16.67
C GLU A 159 16.35 17.34 -17.92
N HIS A 160 15.69 17.46 -19.07
CA HIS A 160 16.36 17.86 -20.31
C HIS A 160 17.02 19.24 -20.17
N ARG A 161 16.35 20.22 -19.55
CA ARG A 161 16.91 21.58 -19.38
C ARG A 161 18.08 21.61 -18.41
N ILE A 162 18.05 20.81 -17.35
CA ILE A 162 19.17 20.62 -16.43
C ILE A 162 20.38 20.05 -17.18
N GLN A 163 20.17 19.00 -17.98
CA GLN A 163 21.25 18.32 -18.69
C GLN A 163 21.84 19.17 -19.82
N LEU A 164 21.00 19.92 -20.56
CA LEU A 164 21.43 20.74 -21.68
C LEU A 164 22.36 21.90 -21.30
N TYR A 165 22.21 22.49 -20.10
CA TYR A 165 22.98 23.69 -19.73
C TYR A 165 24.50 23.47 -19.74
N ARG A 166 24.96 22.28 -19.32
CA ARG A 166 26.39 21.91 -19.31
C ARG A 166 26.68 20.59 -20.04
N LEU A 167 25.72 20.08 -20.79
CA LEU A 167 25.78 18.77 -21.45
C LEU A 167 26.19 17.64 -20.48
N ARG A 168 25.69 17.70 -19.24
CA ARG A 168 25.99 16.73 -18.18
C ARG A 168 24.79 15.85 -17.92
N ARG A 169 25.01 14.53 -17.84
CA ARG A 169 24.00 13.56 -17.40
C ARG A 169 23.83 13.60 -15.88
N THR A 170 23.20 14.66 -15.39
CA THR A 170 22.79 14.79 -13.98
C THR A 170 21.27 14.70 -13.86
N HIS A 171 20.81 14.17 -12.74
CA HIS A 171 19.40 14.09 -12.37
C HIS A 171 19.10 14.92 -11.10
N LEU A 172 20.12 15.57 -10.52
CA LEU A 172 19.97 16.45 -9.38
C LEU A 172 19.54 17.85 -9.83
N VAL A 173 18.47 18.36 -9.23
CA VAL A 173 18.04 19.76 -9.36
C VAL A 173 19.11 20.67 -8.73
N PRO A 174 19.55 21.77 -9.36
CA PRO A 174 20.57 22.66 -8.78
C PRO A 174 20.09 23.35 -7.50
N GLU A 175 21.03 23.74 -6.64
CA GLU A 175 20.75 24.53 -5.41
C GLU A 175 20.93 26.03 -5.63
N ASP A 176 21.92 26.41 -6.44
CA ASP A 176 22.25 27.80 -6.67
C ASP A 176 21.06 28.56 -7.28
N GLU A 177 20.76 29.74 -6.72
CA GLU A 177 19.60 30.52 -7.09
C GLU A 177 19.68 31.01 -8.56
N ALA A 178 20.87 31.31 -9.06
CA ALA A 178 21.05 31.70 -10.46
C ALA A 178 20.80 30.51 -11.39
N ASP A 179 21.24 29.32 -11.01
CA ASP A 179 20.94 28.08 -11.73
C ASP A 179 19.44 27.75 -11.74
N LEU A 180 18.75 27.90 -10.61
CA LEU A 180 17.30 27.72 -10.48
C LEU A 180 16.54 28.76 -11.30
N ARG A 181 16.95 30.03 -11.27
CA ARG A 181 16.34 31.12 -12.05
C ARG A 181 16.46 30.86 -13.55
N ARG A 182 17.63 30.40 -14.02
CA ARG A 182 17.81 30.01 -15.43
C ARG A 182 16.90 28.84 -15.79
N LEU A 183 16.84 27.81 -14.94
CA LEU A 183 15.99 26.64 -15.17
C LEU A 183 14.51 27.03 -15.28
N GLY A 184 14.00 27.82 -14.34
CA GLY A 184 12.62 28.32 -14.36
C GLY A 184 12.32 29.14 -15.61
N ARG A 185 13.20 30.07 -15.99
CA ARG A 185 13.05 30.84 -17.25
C ARG A 185 13.03 29.95 -18.49
N SER A 186 13.85 28.90 -18.52
CA SER A 186 13.90 27.96 -19.65
C SER A 186 12.62 27.13 -19.80
N LEU A 187 11.84 27.02 -18.72
CA LEU A 187 10.53 26.37 -18.67
C LEU A 187 9.37 27.37 -18.86
N GLY A 188 9.67 28.65 -19.12
CA GLY A 188 8.67 29.67 -19.43
C GLY A 188 8.18 30.48 -18.22
N MET A 189 8.74 30.30 -17.02
CA MET A 189 8.39 31.09 -15.84
C MET A 189 9.03 32.48 -15.92
N ARG A 190 8.25 33.54 -15.73
CA ARG A 190 8.66 34.92 -16.04
C ARG A 190 8.75 35.85 -14.84
N THR A 191 7.78 35.81 -13.94
CA THR A 191 7.64 36.81 -12.86
C THR A 191 8.58 36.50 -11.70
N ASP A 192 8.45 35.31 -11.13
CA ASP A 192 9.36 34.80 -10.09
C ASP A 192 9.79 33.37 -10.44
N PRO A 193 10.78 33.21 -11.34
CA PRO A 193 11.12 31.91 -11.90
C PRO A 193 11.54 30.87 -10.86
N VAL A 194 12.12 31.29 -9.73
CA VAL A 194 12.60 30.36 -8.69
C VAL A 194 11.43 29.88 -7.85
N ALA A 195 10.58 30.78 -7.36
CA ALA A 195 9.42 30.41 -6.57
C ALA A 195 8.40 29.60 -7.39
N GLU A 196 8.13 30.03 -8.63
CA GLU A 196 7.25 29.31 -9.56
C GLU A 196 7.78 27.90 -9.86
N LEU A 197 9.09 27.74 -10.10
CA LEU A 197 9.71 26.44 -10.36
C LEU A 197 9.56 25.50 -9.19
N ASN A 198 9.94 25.95 -7.99
CA ASN A 198 9.87 25.14 -6.78
C ASN A 198 8.43 24.73 -6.46
N LYS A 199 7.46 25.64 -6.64
CA LYS A 199 6.04 25.36 -6.45
C LYS A 199 5.52 24.33 -7.46
N ALA A 200 5.84 24.52 -8.75
CA ALA A 200 5.41 23.61 -9.81
C ALA A 200 6.02 22.22 -9.63
N TRP A 201 7.31 22.14 -9.33
CA TRP A 201 7.98 20.86 -9.11
C TRP A 201 7.43 20.10 -7.90
N LYS A 202 7.29 20.76 -6.75
CA LYS A 202 6.65 20.15 -5.56
C LYS A 202 5.23 19.66 -5.85
N ARG A 203 4.44 20.45 -6.59
CA ARG A 203 3.09 20.05 -7.03
C ARG A 203 3.12 18.78 -7.87
N HIS A 204 3.95 18.73 -8.91
CA HIS A 204 4.03 17.55 -9.78
C HIS A 204 4.58 16.33 -9.04
N ALA A 205 5.62 16.47 -8.21
CA ALA A 205 6.17 15.38 -7.43
C ALA A 205 5.14 14.81 -6.45
N SER A 206 4.37 15.68 -5.76
CA SER A 206 3.27 15.25 -4.88
C SER A 206 2.15 14.54 -5.65
N VAL A 207 1.80 15.04 -6.84
CA VAL A 207 0.83 14.37 -7.73
C VAL A 207 1.33 13.00 -8.12
N VAL A 208 2.59 12.86 -8.57
CA VAL A 208 3.16 11.56 -8.94
C VAL A 208 3.17 10.62 -7.75
N ARG A 209 3.63 11.04 -6.57
CA ARG A 209 3.65 10.20 -5.36
C ARG A 209 2.25 9.67 -5.02
N ARG A 210 1.28 10.58 -4.91
CA ARG A 210 -0.12 10.25 -4.62
C ARG A 210 -0.72 9.31 -5.68
N LEU A 211 -0.43 9.55 -6.96
CA LEU A 211 -0.98 8.75 -8.06
C LEU A 211 -0.28 7.41 -8.20
N HIS A 212 1.03 7.32 -7.97
CA HIS A 212 1.79 6.07 -7.98
C HIS A 212 1.20 5.07 -6.98
N GLU A 213 0.88 5.53 -5.77
CA GLU A 213 0.21 4.74 -4.73
C GLU A 213 -1.23 4.37 -5.12
N LYS A 214 -2.01 5.37 -5.55
CA LYS A 214 -3.45 5.23 -5.83
C LYS A 214 -3.78 4.43 -7.08
N ILE A 215 -2.97 4.58 -8.12
CA ILE A 215 -3.23 4.00 -9.44
C ILE A 215 -3.30 2.49 -9.35
N PHE A 216 -2.63 1.87 -8.38
CA PHE A 216 -2.67 0.42 -8.17
C PHE A 216 -4.03 -0.14 -7.74
N TYR A 217 -4.90 0.68 -7.14
CA TYR A 217 -6.06 0.14 -6.42
C TYR A 217 -7.38 0.80 -6.79
N ARG A 218 -7.39 2.07 -7.22
CA ARG A 218 -8.65 2.76 -7.58
C ARG A 218 -9.43 2.09 -8.73
N PRO A 219 -8.80 1.65 -9.83
CA PRO A 219 -9.53 1.06 -10.96
C PRO A 219 -10.23 -0.27 -10.62
N LEU A 220 -9.80 -0.97 -9.55
CA LEU A 220 -10.51 -2.12 -9.00
C LEU A 220 -11.88 -1.72 -8.44
N LEU A 221 -11.97 -0.54 -7.82
CA LEU A 221 -13.22 0.00 -7.31
C LEU A 221 -14.13 0.46 -8.43
N ASP A 222 -13.57 1.05 -9.49
CA ASP A 222 -14.35 1.48 -10.65
C ASP A 222 -14.95 0.28 -11.41
N ALA A 223 -14.32 -0.89 -11.32
CA ALA A 223 -14.85 -2.14 -11.89
C ALA A 223 -16.11 -2.67 -11.15
N VAL A 224 -16.20 -2.42 -9.85
CA VAL A 224 -17.30 -2.94 -8.99
C VAL A 224 -18.33 -1.89 -8.62
N ALA A 225 -17.94 -0.62 -8.53
CA ALA A 225 -18.85 0.47 -8.30
C ALA A 225 -19.53 0.82 -9.63
N GLN A 226 -20.85 0.80 -9.66
CA GLN A 226 -21.65 1.27 -10.81
C GLN A 226 -21.48 2.79 -10.99
N LEU A 227 -20.30 3.24 -11.42
CA LEU A 227 -19.93 4.64 -11.54
C LEU A 227 -20.62 5.34 -12.72
N ALA A 228 -20.60 6.67 -12.62
CA ALA A 228 -21.25 7.62 -13.50
C ALA A 228 -21.04 7.30 -15.00
N PRO A 229 -22.07 7.53 -15.85
CA PRO A 229 -21.96 7.27 -17.28
C PRO A 229 -20.85 8.13 -17.91
N GLY A 230 -19.87 7.48 -18.56
CA GLY A 230 -18.82 8.13 -19.36
C GLY A 230 -17.38 7.69 -19.12
N GLU A 231 -17.08 6.95 -18.04
CA GLU A 231 -15.75 6.39 -17.79
C GLU A 231 -15.61 4.98 -18.40
N SER A 232 -14.48 4.71 -19.05
CA SER A 232 -14.16 3.37 -19.56
C SER A 232 -13.91 2.44 -18.37
N ARG A 233 -14.65 1.34 -18.28
CA ARG A 233 -14.64 0.45 -17.11
C ARG A 233 -13.64 -0.68 -17.31
N LEU A 234 -12.83 -0.93 -16.28
CA LEU A 234 -12.04 -2.15 -16.20
C LEU A 234 -12.98 -3.36 -16.21
N SER A 235 -12.69 -4.36 -17.04
CA SER A 235 -13.48 -5.60 -17.07
C SER A 235 -13.32 -6.39 -15.76
N ALA A 236 -14.33 -7.16 -15.36
CA ALA A 236 -14.26 -8.01 -14.16
C ALA A 236 -13.07 -8.99 -14.21
N LYS A 237 -12.77 -9.54 -15.40
CA LYS A 237 -11.59 -10.39 -15.62
C LYS A 237 -10.30 -9.61 -15.36
N ALA A 238 -10.16 -8.41 -15.91
CA ALA A 238 -8.96 -7.60 -15.69
C ALA A 238 -8.81 -7.16 -14.22
N ALA A 239 -9.93 -6.92 -13.52
CA ALA A 239 -9.91 -6.64 -12.09
C ALA A 239 -9.45 -7.85 -11.26
N ALA A 240 -9.90 -9.06 -11.61
CA ALA A 240 -9.45 -10.29 -10.96
C ALA A 240 -7.94 -10.53 -11.15
N ILE A 241 -7.44 -10.42 -12.38
CA ILE A 241 -6.00 -10.54 -12.71
C ILE A 241 -5.14 -9.61 -11.84
N ARG A 242 -5.64 -8.41 -11.59
CA ARG A 242 -4.93 -7.41 -10.80
C ARG A 242 -4.94 -7.71 -9.31
N LEU A 243 -6.03 -8.26 -8.78
CA LEU A 243 -6.10 -8.74 -7.39
C LEU A 243 -5.17 -9.94 -7.17
N GLU A 244 -5.10 -10.88 -8.12
CA GLU A 244 -4.11 -11.98 -8.08
C GLU A 244 -2.69 -11.43 -8.01
N ALA A 245 -2.37 -10.46 -8.89
CA ALA A 245 -1.05 -9.85 -8.92
C ALA A 245 -0.71 -9.13 -7.60
N LEU A 246 -1.70 -8.62 -6.87
CA LEU A 246 -1.56 -7.99 -5.57
C LEU A 246 -1.49 -8.98 -4.39
N GLY A 247 -1.61 -10.29 -4.64
CA GLY A 247 -1.50 -11.33 -3.60
C GLY A 247 -2.83 -11.80 -3.02
N TYR A 248 -3.97 -11.42 -3.59
CA TYR A 248 -5.27 -11.98 -3.19
C TYR A 248 -5.45 -13.37 -3.79
N ALA A 249 -5.70 -14.35 -2.94
CA ALA A 249 -5.88 -15.75 -3.31
C ALA A 249 -7.29 -16.04 -3.85
N ASP A 250 -8.32 -15.30 -3.42
CA ASP A 250 -9.68 -15.38 -3.98
C ASP A 250 -10.14 -14.02 -4.56
N PRO A 251 -9.68 -13.65 -5.77
CA PRO A 251 -10.07 -12.43 -6.45
C PRO A 251 -11.58 -12.28 -6.60
N ALA A 252 -12.31 -13.38 -6.77
CA ALA A 252 -13.75 -13.35 -6.94
C ALA A 252 -14.45 -12.95 -5.63
N ALA A 253 -14.01 -13.48 -4.48
CA ALA A 253 -14.51 -13.04 -3.17
C ALA A 253 -14.12 -11.59 -2.87
N ALA A 254 -12.89 -11.21 -3.15
CA ALA A 254 -12.41 -9.84 -2.97
C ALA A 254 -13.27 -8.85 -3.77
N LEU A 255 -13.56 -9.11 -5.06
CA LEU A 255 -14.46 -8.27 -5.87
C LEU A 255 -15.86 -8.15 -5.27
N ARG A 256 -16.44 -9.26 -4.77
CA ARG A 256 -17.75 -9.21 -4.08
C ARG A 256 -17.72 -8.36 -2.81
N HIS A 257 -16.62 -8.39 -2.06
CA HIS A 257 -16.45 -7.56 -0.87
C HIS A 257 -16.30 -6.07 -1.21
N LEU A 258 -15.54 -5.75 -2.26
CA LEU A 258 -15.38 -4.40 -2.77
C LEU A 258 -16.71 -3.84 -3.28
N GLU A 259 -17.50 -4.64 -4.02
CA GLU A 259 -18.83 -4.25 -4.47
C GLU A 259 -19.75 -3.94 -3.28
N ALA A 260 -19.78 -4.80 -2.27
CA ALA A 260 -20.61 -4.59 -1.07
C ALA A 260 -20.24 -3.32 -0.29
N LEU A 261 -18.95 -2.96 -0.25
CA LEU A 261 -18.46 -1.78 0.47
C LEU A 261 -18.64 -0.46 -0.29
N SER A 262 -18.55 -0.51 -1.62
CA SER A 262 -18.43 0.68 -2.47
C SER A 262 -19.70 1.00 -3.28
N SER A 263 -20.63 0.06 -3.38
CA SER A 263 -21.88 0.24 -4.14
C SER A 263 -22.87 1.19 -3.45
N GLY A 264 -23.71 1.83 -4.27
CA GLY A 264 -24.77 2.73 -3.82
C GLY A 264 -24.33 4.19 -3.63
N VAL A 265 -25.31 5.04 -3.34
CA VAL A 265 -25.17 6.51 -3.26
C VAL A 265 -25.03 7.04 -1.83
N THR A 266 -24.83 6.15 -0.85
CA THR A 266 -24.76 6.55 0.56
C THR A 266 -23.45 7.27 0.89
N ARG A 267 -23.46 8.10 1.95
CA ARG A 267 -22.24 8.72 2.49
C ARG A 267 -21.20 7.67 2.89
N LYS A 268 -21.63 6.53 3.47
CA LYS A 268 -20.75 5.38 3.77
C LYS A 268 -20.02 4.92 2.52
N ALA A 269 -20.75 4.62 1.44
CA ALA A 269 -20.17 4.15 0.18
C ALA A 269 -19.22 5.17 -0.46
N ALA A 270 -19.51 6.48 -0.35
CA ALA A 270 -18.61 7.54 -0.84
C ALA A 270 -17.28 7.61 -0.07
N ILE A 271 -17.32 7.48 1.26
CA ILE A 271 -16.12 7.45 2.10
C ILE A 271 -15.32 6.17 1.79
N GLN A 272 -15.98 5.02 1.74
CA GLN A 272 -15.35 3.73 1.41
C GLN A 272 -14.65 3.76 0.05
N ARG A 273 -15.29 4.30 -1.00
CA ARG A 273 -14.66 4.49 -2.32
C ARG A 273 -13.37 5.32 -2.28
N THR A 274 -13.26 6.22 -1.32
CA THR A 274 -12.09 7.08 -1.15
C THR A 274 -10.96 6.36 -0.40
N LEU A 275 -11.30 5.54 0.59
CA LEU A 275 -10.34 4.88 1.47
C LEU A 275 -9.84 3.53 0.97
N LEU A 276 -10.74 2.75 0.35
CA LEU A 276 -10.46 1.41 -0.15
C LEU A 276 -9.21 1.31 -1.04
N PRO A 277 -8.86 2.28 -1.92
CA PRO A 277 -7.64 2.17 -2.70
C PRO A 277 -6.39 2.08 -1.83
N VAL A 278 -6.33 2.84 -0.74
CA VAL A 278 -5.18 2.83 0.17
C VAL A 278 -5.19 1.56 1.04
N LEU A 279 -6.36 1.21 1.57
CA LEU A 279 -6.55 -0.01 2.37
C LEU A 279 -6.16 -1.29 1.61
N LEU A 280 -6.54 -1.38 0.33
CA LEU A 280 -6.20 -2.54 -0.51
C LEU A 280 -4.69 -2.75 -0.64
N GLY A 281 -3.90 -1.67 -0.60
CA GLY A 281 -2.44 -1.75 -0.56
C GLY A 281 -1.92 -2.26 0.77
N TRP A 282 -2.43 -1.75 1.89
CA TRP A 282 -2.05 -2.24 3.21
C TRP A 282 -2.43 -3.71 3.44
N PHE A 283 -3.57 -4.15 2.90
CA PHE A 283 -3.93 -5.57 2.89
C PHE A 283 -2.99 -6.39 2.01
N ALA A 284 -2.64 -5.92 0.81
CA ALA A 284 -1.71 -6.61 -0.08
C ALA A 284 -0.30 -6.77 0.54
N ASP A 285 0.12 -5.81 1.37
CA ASP A 285 1.42 -5.83 2.06
C ASP A 285 1.43 -6.67 3.35
N SER A 286 0.41 -7.49 3.58
CA SER A 286 0.23 -8.25 4.83
C SER A 286 0.11 -9.76 4.61
N ALA A 287 -0.01 -10.53 5.70
CA ALA A 287 0.06 -11.99 5.64
C ALA A 287 -1.17 -12.63 4.96
N ASP A 288 -2.36 -12.06 5.14
CA ASP A 288 -3.61 -12.58 4.57
C ASP A 288 -4.50 -11.42 4.05
N PRO A 289 -4.29 -10.97 2.79
CA PRO A 289 -5.04 -9.87 2.19
C PRO A 289 -6.55 -10.15 2.13
N ASP A 290 -6.94 -11.38 1.81
CA ASP A 290 -8.35 -11.79 1.69
C ASP A 290 -9.07 -11.73 3.03
N ALA A 291 -8.45 -12.26 4.10
CA ALA A 291 -9.00 -12.17 5.45
C ALA A 291 -9.07 -10.71 5.93
N GLY A 292 -8.06 -9.90 5.61
CA GLY A 292 -8.04 -8.47 5.89
C GLY A 292 -9.24 -7.73 5.31
N LEU A 293 -9.48 -7.92 4.01
CA LEU A 293 -10.59 -7.29 3.30
C LEU A 293 -11.96 -7.77 3.80
N LEU A 294 -12.11 -9.08 4.07
CA LEU A 294 -13.34 -9.62 4.66
C LEU A 294 -13.58 -9.07 6.07
N GLY A 295 -12.56 -9.03 6.91
CA GLY A 295 -12.62 -8.46 8.25
C GLY A 295 -13.05 -7.01 8.21
N PHE A 296 -12.46 -6.23 7.30
CA PHE A 296 -12.79 -4.82 7.14
C PHE A 296 -14.23 -4.60 6.69
N ARG A 297 -14.72 -5.44 5.77
CA ARG A 297 -16.14 -5.45 5.38
C ARG A 297 -17.04 -5.68 6.59
N LYS A 298 -16.76 -6.73 7.37
CA LYS A 298 -17.59 -7.09 8.53
C LYS A 298 -17.62 -5.98 9.58
N VAL A 299 -16.46 -5.38 9.90
CA VAL A 299 -16.37 -4.23 10.82
C VAL A 299 -17.14 -3.03 10.26
N SER A 300 -16.98 -2.74 8.97
CA SER A 300 -17.70 -1.67 8.28
C SER A 300 -19.21 -1.90 8.23
N ASP A 301 -19.69 -3.14 8.24
CA ASP A 301 -21.12 -3.46 8.30
C ASP A 301 -21.68 -3.31 9.71
N ALA A 302 -20.90 -3.69 10.74
CA ALA A 302 -21.27 -3.48 12.15
C ALA A 302 -21.27 -1.99 12.56
N LEU A 303 -20.26 -1.22 12.14
CA LEU A 303 -20.05 0.16 12.57
C LEU A 303 -20.38 1.21 11.50
N GLY A 304 -20.69 0.83 10.26
CA GLY A 304 -20.83 1.79 9.16
C GLY A 304 -21.94 2.83 9.31
N LYS A 305 -22.83 2.67 10.31
CA LYS A 305 -23.86 3.65 10.69
C LYS A 305 -23.42 4.59 11.83
N THR A 306 -22.30 4.33 12.50
CA THR A 306 -21.81 5.17 13.60
C THR A 306 -20.98 6.35 13.04
N PRO A 307 -21.39 7.62 13.27
CA PRO A 307 -20.69 8.77 12.69
C PRO A 307 -19.23 8.91 13.11
N TRP A 308 -18.88 8.46 14.32
CA TRP A 308 -17.50 8.52 14.81
C TRP A 308 -16.57 7.58 14.05
N TYR A 309 -17.03 6.38 13.68
CA TYR A 309 -16.21 5.40 12.95
C TYR A 309 -15.88 5.90 11.54
N LEU A 310 -16.86 6.48 10.84
CA LEU A 310 -16.62 7.07 9.52
C LEU A 310 -15.70 8.31 9.57
N ARG A 311 -15.70 9.05 10.68
CA ARG A 311 -14.74 10.15 10.90
C ARG A 311 -13.35 9.62 11.18
N LEU A 312 -13.23 8.65 12.09
CA LEU A 312 -11.97 7.98 12.43
C LEU A 312 -11.26 7.52 11.15
N LEU A 313 -11.94 6.76 10.30
CA LEU A 313 -11.34 6.25 9.07
C LEU A 313 -10.95 7.34 8.05
N ARG A 314 -11.66 8.48 8.04
CA ARG A 314 -11.45 9.55 7.05
C ARG A 314 -10.37 10.53 7.51
N ASP A 315 -10.38 10.88 8.79
CA ASP A 315 -9.63 11.99 9.36
C ASP A 315 -8.31 11.49 9.98
N GLU A 316 -8.23 10.20 10.37
CA GLU A 316 -7.05 9.59 11.00
C GLU A 316 -6.50 8.44 10.13
N GLY A 317 -5.64 8.78 9.18
CA GLY A 317 -5.04 7.79 8.26
C GLY A 317 -4.29 6.65 8.97
N ALA A 318 -3.61 6.96 10.08
CA ALA A 318 -2.90 5.97 10.89
C ALA A 318 -3.86 4.94 11.52
N ALA A 319 -5.06 5.35 11.94
CA ALA A 319 -6.05 4.43 12.51
C ALA A 319 -6.56 3.43 11.45
N ALA A 320 -6.78 3.91 10.22
CA ALA A 320 -7.17 3.05 9.10
C ALA A 320 -6.06 2.06 8.71
N GLU A 321 -4.80 2.50 8.76
CA GLU A 321 -3.63 1.65 8.51
C GLU A 321 -3.48 0.57 9.58
N ASN A 322 -3.54 0.97 10.85
CA ASN A 322 -3.52 0.07 11.99
C ASN A 322 -4.65 -0.97 11.91
N LEU A 323 -5.85 -0.53 11.54
CA LEU A 323 -6.98 -1.43 11.33
C LEU A 323 -6.69 -2.43 10.20
N ALA A 324 -6.12 -1.98 9.08
CA ALA A 324 -5.77 -2.87 8.00
C ALA A 324 -4.78 -3.95 8.43
N ARG A 325 -3.68 -3.54 9.08
CA ARG A 325 -2.63 -4.43 9.60
C ARG A 325 -3.20 -5.45 10.60
N VAL A 326 -4.02 -5.00 11.55
CA VAL A 326 -4.63 -5.87 12.56
C VAL A 326 -5.58 -6.89 11.92
N LEU A 327 -6.31 -6.49 10.89
CA LEU A 327 -7.30 -7.35 10.24
C LEU A 327 -6.68 -8.45 9.38
N SER A 328 -5.46 -8.27 8.91
CA SER A 328 -4.80 -9.14 7.95
C SER A 328 -3.58 -9.90 8.49
N ALA A 329 -3.24 -9.71 9.77
CA ALA A 329 -2.09 -10.37 10.41
C ALA A 329 -2.42 -11.75 11.05
N GLY A 330 -3.69 -12.14 11.17
CA GLY A 330 -4.09 -13.42 11.75
C GLY A 330 -5.54 -13.46 12.21
N ARG A 331 -5.95 -14.53 12.91
CA ARG A 331 -7.37 -14.74 13.30
C ARG A 331 -7.77 -14.09 14.63
N LEU A 332 -6.85 -14.03 15.60
CA LEU A 332 -7.17 -13.65 16.98
C LEU A 332 -7.74 -12.23 17.08
N ALA A 333 -7.04 -11.22 16.57
CA ALA A 333 -7.47 -9.84 16.69
C ALA A 333 -8.78 -9.55 15.91
N PRO A 334 -8.97 -10.02 14.66
CA PRO A 334 -10.26 -9.93 14.00
C PRO A 334 -11.40 -10.59 14.79
N ASP A 335 -11.19 -11.78 15.35
CA ASP A 335 -12.23 -12.48 16.11
C ASP A 335 -12.64 -11.73 17.39
N LEU A 336 -11.66 -11.12 18.07
CA LEU A 336 -11.92 -10.25 19.22
C LEU A 336 -12.70 -8.99 18.81
N LEU A 337 -12.30 -8.36 17.70
CA LEU A 337 -12.94 -7.15 17.17
C LEU A 337 -14.35 -7.43 16.67
N MET A 338 -14.60 -8.56 16.01
CA MET A 338 -15.94 -8.95 15.55
C MET A 338 -16.93 -9.14 16.69
N ARG A 339 -16.42 -9.49 17.88
CA ARG A 339 -17.22 -9.62 19.11
C ARG A 339 -17.33 -8.31 19.89
N ALA A 340 -16.53 -7.30 19.59
CA ALA A 340 -16.55 -5.96 20.21
C ALA A 340 -16.08 -4.89 19.20
N PRO A 341 -16.90 -4.56 18.18
CA PRO A 341 -16.46 -3.68 17.09
C PRO A 341 -16.06 -2.27 17.56
N GLU A 342 -16.65 -1.77 18.64
CA GLU A 342 -16.29 -0.50 19.28
C GLU A 342 -14.81 -0.41 19.69
N ALA A 343 -14.13 -1.54 19.88
CA ALA A 343 -12.71 -1.58 20.19
C ALA A 343 -11.83 -1.02 19.05
N VAL A 344 -12.36 -0.82 17.84
CA VAL A 344 -11.68 -0.08 16.76
C VAL A 344 -11.21 1.30 17.23
N ALA A 345 -11.93 1.96 18.14
CA ALA A 345 -11.55 3.28 18.65
C ALA A 345 -10.15 3.30 19.30
N ILE A 346 -9.70 2.15 19.84
CA ILE A 346 -8.36 1.98 20.42
C ILE A 346 -7.26 2.24 19.39
N LEU A 347 -7.52 1.99 18.09
CA LEU A 347 -6.53 2.11 17.03
C LEU A 347 -6.24 3.55 16.60
N GLY A 348 -7.12 4.51 16.94
CA GLY A 348 -6.93 5.94 16.68
C GLY A 348 -6.56 6.77 17.91
N ASP A 349 -6.71 6.20 19.11
CA ASP A 349 -6.28 6.85 20.34
C ASP A 349 -4.74 6.78 20.46
N PRO A 350 -4.02 7.92 20.61
CA PRO A 350 -2.57 7.94 20.76
C PRO A 350 -2.04 7.06 21.90
N GLU A 351 -2.80 6.93 22.99
CA GLU A 351 -2.45 6.04 24.11
C GLU A 351 -3.28 4.75 24.10
N GLY A 352 -4.07 4.54 23.04
CA GLY A 352 -4.96 3.41 22.88
C GLY A 352 -4.20 2.09 22.89
N LEU A 353 -3.04 1.99 22.24
CA LEU A 353 -2.33 0.71 22.17
C LEU A 353 -1.52 0.38 23.43
N THR A 354 -1.46 1.26 24.44
CA THR A 354 -0.71 1.01 25.67
C THR A 354 -1.47 0.06 26.60
N PRO A 355 -0.92 -1.11 26.95
CA PRO A 355 -1.55 -2.02 27.92
C PRO A 355 -1.79 -1.31 29.26
N ARG A 356 -2.95 -1.55 29.87
CA ARG A 356 -3.30 -0.97 31.17
C ARG A 356 -2.65 -1.76 32.31
N THR A 357 -2.33 -1.06 33.39
CA THR A 357 -1.75 -1.69 34.59
C THR A 357 -2.77 -2.55 35.32
N ARG A 358 -2.30 -3.55 36.06
CA ARG A 358 -3.13 -4.37 36.94
C ARG A 358 -4.08 -3.56 37.81
N GLU A 359 -3.59 -2.53 38.49
CA GLU A 359 -4.39 -1.71 39.41
C GLU A 359 -5.57 -1.05 38.68
N HIS A 360 -5.32 -0.48 37.51
CA HIS A 360 -6.37 0.15 36.70
C HIS A 360 -7.42 -0.88 36.25
N LEU A 361 -6.96 -2.04 35.79
CA LEU A 361 -7.84 -3.13 35.35
C LEU A 361 -8.69 -3.68 36.50
N GLU A 362 -8.10 -3.91 37.68
CA GLU A 362 -8.82 -4.37 38.86
C GLU A 362 -9.86 -3.33 39.31
N GLN A 363 -9.49 -2.04 39.35
CA GLN A 363 -10.43 -0.96 39.68
C GLN A 363 -11.62 -0.91 38.71
N GLU A 364 -11.37 -0.94 37.39
CA GLU A 364 -12.43 -0.93 36.39
C GLU A 364 -13.34 -2.15 36.53
N VAL A 365 -12.75 -3.34 36.63
CA VAL A 365 -13.48 -4.61 36.73
C VAL A 365 -14.32 -4.65 38.00
N LEU A 366 -13.77 -4.31 39.16
CA LEU A 366 -14.51 -4.33 40.42
C LEU A 366 -15.63 -3.28 40.44
N ALA A 367 -15.39 -2.07 39.91
CA ALA A 367 -16.42 -1.05 39.78
C ALA A 367 -17.54 -1.47 38.82
N ALA A 368 -17.21 -2.24 37.77
CA ALA A 368 -18.19 -2.77 36.84
C ALA A 368 -19.04 -3.90 37.46
N VAL A 369 -18.41 -4.81 38.21
CA VAL A 369 -19.09 -5.86 38.98
C VAL A 369 -20.01 -5.26 40.04
N GLY A 370 -19.59 -4.21 40.74
CA GLY A 370 -20.40 -3.52 41.74
C GLY A 370 -21.67 -2.87 41.18
N ARG A 371 -21.66 -2.47 39.90
CA ARG A 371 -22.82 -1.86 39.22
C ARG A 371 -23.76 -2.86 38.56
N ALA A 372 -23.34 -4.13 38.41
CA ALA A 372 -24.17 -5.15 37.79
C ALA A 372 -25.35 -5.54 38.69
N GLY A 373 -26.49 -5.90 38.09
CA GLY A 373 -27.68 -6.32 38.83
C GLY A 373 -27.52 -7.67 39.52
N ASP A 374 -26.90 -8.63 38.82
CA ASP A 374 -26.69 -10.01 39.24
C ASP A 374 -25.31 -10.53 38.82
N ALA A 375 -24.94 -11.72 39.29
CA ALA A 375 -23.66 -12.34 38.97
C ALA A 375 -23.46 -12.66 37.48
N GLU A 376 -24.51 -13.07 36.77
CA GLU A 376 -24.41 -13.37 35.33
C GLU A 376 -24.06 -12.11 34.52
N SER A 377 -24.75 -11.00 34.80
CA SER A 377 -24.50 -9.68 34.24
C SER A 377 -23.09 -9.19 34.60
N ALA A 378 -22.66 -9.40 35.84
CA ALA A 378 -21.31 -9.05 36.28
C ALA A 378 -20.25 -9.80 35.45
N VAL A 379 -20.41 -11.12 35.28
CA VAL A 379 -19.51 -11.94 34.46
C VAL A 379 -19.52 -11.50 32.99
N ALA A 380 -20.68 -11.15 32.43
CA ALA A 380 -20.77 -10.64 31.06
C ALA A 380 -19.97 -9.34 30.87
N VAL A 381 -20.03 -8.42 31.83
CA VAL A 381 -19.27 -7.16 31.79
C VAL A 381 -17.77 -7.41 31.97
N VAL A 382 -17.36 -8.29 32.90
CA VAL A 382 -15.95 -8.71 33.08
C VAL A 382 -15.39 -9.29 31.78
N ARG A 383 -16.17 -10.15 31.10
CA ARG A 383 -15.80 -10.72 29.78
C ARG A 383 -15.67 -9.64 28.70
N GLY A 384 -16.46 -8.58 28.77
CA GLY A 384 -16.36 -7.42 27.89
C GLY A 384 -15.02 -6.68 28.07
N VAL A 385 -14.68 -6.32 29.30
CA VAL A 385 -13.39 -5.68 29.64
C VAL A 385 -12.23 -6.58 29.19
N ARG A 386 -12.28 -7.87 29.52
CA ARG A 386 -11.26 -8.84 29.10
C ARG A 386 -11.06 -8.87 27.59
N ARG A 387 -12.14 -8.90 26.82
CA ARG A 387 -12.06 -8.95 25.36
C ARG A 387 -11.43 -7.68 24.77
N ARG A 388 -11.84 -6.51 25.28
CA ARG A 388 -11.31 -5.20 24.86
C ARG A 388 -9.81 -5.11 25.13
N GLU A 389 -9.37 -5.54 26.30
CA GLU A 389 -7.96 -5.45 26.70
C GLU A 389 -7.10 -6.54 26.04
N LEU A 390 -7.64 -7.75 25.81
CA LEU A 390 -6.97 -8.73 24.93
C LEU A 390 -6.78 -8.16 23.52
N PHE A 391 -7.80 -7.51 22.96
CA PHE A 391 -7.66 -6.86 21.65
C PHE A 391 -6.59 -5.77 21.68
N ARG A 392 -6.56 -4.92 22.71
CA ARG A 392 -5.53 -3.89 22.89
C ARG A 392 -4.13 -4.49 22.87
N THR A 393 -3.88 -5.50 23.70
CA THR A 393 -2.56 -6.16 23.78
C THR A 393 -2.18 -6.81 22.46
N THR A 394 -3.09 -7.54 21.82
CA THR A 394 -2.81 -8.17 20.52
C THR A 394 -2.58 -7.14 19.42
N ALA A 395 -3.39 -6.08 19.35
CA ALA A 395 -3.22 -5.03 18.35
C ALA A 395 -1.89 -4.29 18.53
N ALA A 396 -1.50 -3.99 19.77
CA ALA A 396 -0.24 -3.33 20.08
C ALA A 396 0.98 -4.17 19.66
N ASP A 397 0.94 -5.47 19.94
CA ASP A 397 1.99 -6.42 19.55
C ASP A 397 2.11 -6.54 18.02
N LEU A 398 0.97 -6.70 17.33
CA LEU A 398 0.93 -6.77 15.87
C LEU A 398 1.45 -5.49 15.23
N ILE A 399 0.91 -4.33 15.61
CA ILE A 399 1.29 -3.04 15.02
C ILE A 399 2.76 -2.72 15.29
N GLY A 400 3.22 -2.97 16.52
CA GLY A 400 4.63 -2.81 16.91
C GLY A 400 5.58 -3.70 16.12
N SER A 401 5.15 -4.90 15.72
CA SER A 401 5.94 -5.83 14.91
C SER A 401 6.14 -5.36 13.46
N TYR A 402 5.23 -4.56 12.91
CA TYR A 402 5.40 -3.99 11.56
C TYR A 402 6.40 -2.82 11.54
N GLY A 403 6.46 -2.04 12.61
CA GLY A 403 7.21 -0.78 12.64
C GLY A 403 6.62 0.30 11.73
N THR A 404 7.11 1.52 11.90
CA THR A 404 6.89 2.69 11.03
C THR A 404 8.22 3.39 10.79
N GLU A 405 8.27 4.35 9.85
CA GLU A 405 9.46 5.18 9.63
C GLU A 405 9.90 5.92 10.91
N ASP A 406 8.93 6.33 11.74
CA ASP A 406 9.16 7.06 13.00
C ASP A 406 9.33 6.15 14.23
N SER A 407 8.98 4.88 14.13
CA SER A 407 9.04 3.89 15.22
C SER A 407 9.38 2.52 14.67
N PRO A 408 10.68 2.19 14.51
CA PRO A 408 11.09 0.92 13.92
C PRO A 408 10.58 -0.26 14.75
N ALA A 409 10.37 -1.39 14.07
CA ALA A 409 9.92 -2.62 14.72
C ALA A 409 10.92 -3.03 15.82
N GLU A 410 10.39 -3.40 17.00
CA GLU A 410 11.19 -3.92 18.10
C GLU A 410 11.84 -5.24 17.67
N GLN A 411 13.17 -5.31 17.79
CA GLN A 411 13.94 -6.49 17.38
C GLN A 411 14.21 -7.43 18.55
N ASP A 412 14.06 -6.96 19.79
CA ASP A 412 14.16 -7.79 20.98
C ASP A 412 12.86 -8.58 21.22
N HIS A 413 12.85 -9.81 20.72
CA HIS A 413 11.75 -10.75 20.94
C HIS A 413 11.50 -11.07 22.43
N GLY A 414 12.52 -10.99 23.29
CA GLY A 414 12.37 -11.21 24.73
C GLY A 414 11.56 -10.09 25.37
N ALA A 415 11.89 -8.83 25.06
CA ALA A 415 11.14 -7.67 25.53
C ALA A 415 9.68 -7.67 25.06
N LEU A 416 9.40 -8.15 23.84
CA LEU A 416 8.03 -8.33 23.34
C LEU A 416 7.27 -9.39 24.14
N VAL A 417 7.89 -10.55 24.40
CA VAL A 417 7.30 -11.63 25.21
C VAL A 417 6.99 -11.14 26.63
N ASP A 418 7.91 -10.41 27.26
CA ASP A 418 7.72 -9.89 28.61
C ASP A 418 6.58 -8.87 28.67
N ARG A 419 6.47 -7.99 27.67
CA ARG A 419 5.39 -7.00 27.57
C ARG A 419 4.02 -7.67 27.43
N VAL A 420 3.89 -8.59 26.47
CA VAL A 420 2.63 -9.32 26.22
C VAL A 420 2.30 -10.21 27.42
N GLY A 421 3.29 -10.93 27.95
CA GLY A 421 3.13 -11.82 29.11
C GLY A 421 2.66 -11.06 30.36
N SER A 422 3.26 -9.90 30.64
CA SER A 422 2.86 -9.04 31.77
C SER A 422 1.43 -8.52 31.58
N ALA A 423 1.09 -7.99 30.40
CA ALA A 423 -0.25 -7.48 30.11
C ALA A 423 -1.34 -8.56 30.24
N VAL A 424 -1.09 -9.76 29.72
CA VAL A 424 -2.03 -10.90 29.83
C VAL A 424 -2.13 -11.38 31.28
N THR A 425 -1.03 -11.36 32.04
CA THR A 425 -1.02 -11.74 33.47
C THR A 425 -1.86 -10.76 34.30
N ASP A 426 -1.65 -9.47 34.12
CA ASP A 426 -2.42 -8.42 34.79
C ASP A 426 -3.91 -8.51 34.46
N LEU A 427 -4.22 -8.74 33.19
CA LEU A 427 -5.60 -8.93 32.74
C LEU A 427 -6.25 -10.18 33.33
N ASN A 428 -5.51 -11.29 33.43
CA ASN A 428 -5.98 -12.52 34.07
C ASN A 428 -6.27 -12.29 35.56
N ALA A 429 -5.36 -11.62 36.27
CA ALA A 429 -5.54 -11.29 37.69
C ALA A 429 -6.80 -10.46 37.91
N ALA A 430 -7.00 -9.39 37.13
CA ALA A 430 -8.19 -8.55 37.20
C ALA A 430 -9.48 -9.32 36.85
N THR A 431 -9.44 -10.18 35.82
CA THR A 431 -10.58 -11.03 35.43
C THR A 431 -10.98 -11.97 36.57
N ILE A 432 -10.01 -12.63 37.21
CA ILE A 432 -10.24 -13.55 38.33
C ILE A 432 -10.78 -12.80 39.54
N ALA A 433 -10.22 -11.64 39.87
CA ALA A 433 -10.70 -10.80 40.97
C ALA A 433 -12.17 -10.37 40.76
N GLY A 434 -12.53 -9.97 39.54
CA GLY A 434 -13.92 -9.65 39.18
C GLY A 434 -14.88 -10.83 39.27
N ALA A 435 -14.47 -11.99 38.73
CA ALA A 435 -15.28 -13.21 38.79
C ALA A 435 -15.49 -13.68 40.23
N LEU A 436 -14.44 -13.64 41.06
CA LEU A 436 -14.52 -13.94 42.49
C LEU A 436 -15.46 -12.96 43.20
N ARG A 437 -15.34 -11.66 42.93
CA ARG A 437 -16.23 -10.64 43.52
C ARG A 437 -17.70 -10.88 43.14
N ALA A 438 -17.97 -11.25 41.89
CA ALA A 438 -19.32 -11.57 41.43
C ALA A 438 -19.89 -12.79 42.15
N ALA A 439 -19.12 -13.88 42.25
CA ALA A 439 -19.53 -15.09 42.96
C ALA A 439 -19.77 -14.84 44.46
N VAL A 440 -18.88 -14.06 45.09
CA VAL A 440 -19.02 -13.72 46.51
C VAL A 440 -20.28 -12.90 46.76
N ARG A 441 -20.55 -11.93 45.89
CA ARG A 441 -21.74 -11.08 46.00
C ARG A 441 -23.05 -11.85 45.87
N GLU A 442 -23.10 -12.82 44.97
CA GLU A 442 -24.25 -13.69 44.80
C GLU A 442 -24.53 -14.55 46.04
N GLN A 443 -23.48 -15.14 46.62
CA GLN A 443 -23.64 -16.12 47.67
C GLN A 443 -23.69 -15.51 49.09
N TRP A 444 -22.99 -14.40 49.32
CA TRP A 444 -22.79 -13.83 50.65
C TRP A 444 -23.01 -12.31 50.72
N GLY A 445 -23.40 -11.65 49.63
CA GLY A 445 -23.50 -10.20 49.58
C GLY A 445 -22.12 -9.52 49.56
N ASP A 446 -22.01 -8.32 50.11
CA ASP A 446 -20.80 -7.51 49.87
C ASP A 446 -19.54 -7.95 50.63
N THR A 447 -19.64 -8.88 51.57
CA THR A 447 -18.51 -9.37 52.37
C THR A 447 -18.55 -10.89 52.51
N LEU A 448 -17.37 -11.51 52.49
CA LEU A 448 -17.25 -12.92 52.85
C LEU A 448 -17.72 -13.12 54.31
N PRO A 449 -18.45 -14.20 54.62
CA PRO A 449 -18.78 -14.54 55.99
C PRO A 449 -17.46 -14.83 56.72
N THR A 450 -17.22 -14.09 57.79
CA THR A 450 -16.09 -14.30 58.71
C THR A 450 -16.20 -15.60 59.46
#